data_AF-A0A1I5Q7L2-F1
#
_entry.id   AF-A0A1I5Q7L2-F1
#
_cell.length_a   1.000
_cell.length_b   1.000
_cell.length_c   1.000
_cell.angle_alpha   90.00
_cell.angle_beta   90.00
_cell.angle_gamma   90.00
#
_symmetry.space_group_name_H-M   'P 1'
#
loop_
_entity.id
_entity.type
_entity.pdbx_description
1 polymer ?
#
loop_
_entity_poly.entity_id
_entity_poly.type
_entity_poly.pdbx_seq_one_letter_code
_entity_poly.pdbx_strand_id
1 'polypeptide(L)' 'MFDVAFRGTQARTPERVGGSAGGGLGLAIAKGLVEAHRGRIRVRNHGPGCRFEVRLPLATG' A
#
# COMPACT_ATOMS: atom_id res chain seq x y z
N MET A 1 18.79 -8.05 -17.22
CA MET A 1 18.38 -6.64 -17.36
C MET A 1 17.09 -6.45 -16.58
N PHE A 2 17.20 -6.13 -15.28
CA PHE A 2 16.12 -5.53 -14.50
C PHE A 2 16.58 -4.10 -14.26
N ASP A 3 16.19 -3.18 -15.14
CA ASP A 3 16.46 -1.75 -14.95
C ASP A 3 15.52 -1.24 -13.86
N VAL A 4 15.98 -1.30 -12.61
CA VAL A 4 15.38 -0.58 -11.50
C VAL A 4 15.96 0.83 -11.50
N ALA A 5 15.50 1.63 -12.46
CA ALA A 5 15.45 3.08 -12.34
C ALA A 5 14.32 3.48 -11.37
N PHE A 6 14.25 2.87 -10.18
CA PHE A 6 13.33 3.30 -9.13
C PHE A 6 13.93 4.52 -8.42
N ARG A 7 14.06 5.63 -9.15
CA ARG A 7 14.16 6.97 -8.55
C ARG A 7 12.75 7.42 -8.22
N GLY A 8 12.22 6.91 -7.10
CA GLY A 8 10.99 7.41 -6.49
C GLY A 8 11.20 8.84 -6.01
N THR A 9 11.07 9.78 -6.94
CA THR A 9 10.98 11.20 -6.66
C THR A 9 9.68 11.48 -5.90
N GLN A 10 9.82 12.34 -4.88
CA GLN A 10 8.78 12.98 -4.08
C GLN A 10 7.82 12.10 -3.25
N ALA A 11 8.18 12.03 -1.97
CA ALA A 11 7.23 12.05 -0.89
C ALA A 11 6.29 13.28 -0.99
N ARG A 12 5.00 12.99 -1.19
CA ARG A 12 3.79 13.82 -0.96
C ARG A 12 3.16 14.50 -2.20
N THR A 13 1.84 14.35 -2.29
CA THR A 13 0.89 15.34 -2.84
C THR A 13 -0.29 15.45 -1.85
N PRO A 14 -0.75 16.67 -1.51
CA PRO A 14 -1.68 16.94 -0.42
C PRO A 14 -3.10 16.47 -0.71
N GLU A 15 -3.84 16.25 0.38
CA GLU A 15 -5.24 15.86 0.43
C GLU A 15 -6.15 16.92 -0.22
N ARG A 16 -6.85 16.60 -1.32
CA ARG A 16 -8.05 17.35 -1.75
C ARG A 16 -9.05 16.46 -2.49
N VAL A 17 -10.26 16.41 -1.90
CA VAL A 17 -11.56 16.08 -2.51
C VAL A 17 -11.79 14.62 -2.90
N GLY A 18 -12.59 13.94 -2.08
CA GLY A 18 -13.57 12.94 -2.54
C GLY A 18 -13.03 11.73 -3.31
N GLY A 19 -12.58 10.72 -2.58
CA GLY A 19 -12.48 9.35 -3.11
C GLY A 19 -11.05 8.84 -3.25
N SER A 20 -10.74 7.80 -2.48
CA SER A 20 -9.48 7.04 -2.50
C SER A 20 -8.26 7.80 -1.98
N ALA A 21 -8.04 7.72 -0.67
CA ALA A 21 -6.84 8.17 0.00
C ALA A 21 -5.57 7.67 -0.73
N GLY A 22 -4.72 8.61 -1.11
CA GLY A 22 -3.48 8.38 -1.83
C GLY A 22 -2.53 7.45 -1.07
N GLY A 23 -2.50 6.19 -1.47
CA GLY A 23 -1.30 5.40 -1.32
C GLY A 23 -0.46 5.68 -2.55
N GLY A 24 0.59 6.48 -2.44
CA GLY A 24 1.58 6.60 -3.51
C GLY A 24 2.11 5.22 -3.95
N LEU A 25 3.04 5.19 -4.89
CA LEU A 25 3.68 3.98 -5.42
C LEU A 25 3.95 2.86 -4.38
N GLY A 26 4.31 3.23 -3.15
CA GLY A 26 4.50 2.30 -2.02
C GLY A 26 3.28 1.44 -1.65
N LEU A 27 2.05 1.96 -1.64
CA LEU A 27 0.87 1.14 -1.32
C LEU A 27 0.52 0.20 -2.47
N ALA A 28 0.74 0.62 -3.72
CA ALA A 28 0.55 -0.23 -4.89
C ALA A 28 1.53 -1.42 -4.86
N ILE A 29 2.80 -1.17 -4.52
CA ILE A 29 3.81 -2.21 -4.32
C ILE A 29 3.39 -3.15 -3.18
N ALA A 30 3.02 -2.61 -2.02
CA ALA A 30 2.61 -3.41 -0.87
C ALA A 30 1.38 -4.28 -1.19
N LYS A 31 0.40 -3.73 -1.92
CA LYS A 31 -0.77 -4.47 -2.39
C LYS A 31 -0.36 -5.63 -3.29
N GLY A 32 0.49 -5.40 -4.28
CA GLY A 32 0.99 -6.45 -5.18
C GLY A 32 1.70 -7.58 -4.42
N LEU A 33 2.53 -7.22 -3.44
CA LEU A 33 3.21 -8.22 -2.61
C LEU A 33 2.23 -9.05 -1.77
N VAL A 34 1.28 -8.40 -1.11
CA VAL A 34 0.28 -9.07 -0.27
C VAL A 34 -0.62 -9.99 -1.11
N GLU A 35 -1.05 -9.56 -2.29
CA GLU A 35 -1.86 -10.37 -3.21
C GLU A 35 -1.08 -11.57 -3.75
N ALA A 36 0.21 -11.41 -4.07
CA ALA A 36 1.08 -12.51 -4.49
C ALA A 36 1.20 -13.60 -3.41
N HIS A 37 1.12 -13.23 -2.13
CA HIS A 37 1.10 -14.16 -0.99
C HIS A 37 -0.30 -14.67 -0.62
N ARG A 38 -1.30 -14.47 -1.49
CA ARG A 38 -2.72 -14.80 -1.23
C ARG A 38 -3.29 -14.11 0.03
N GLY A 39 -2.73 -12.96 0.37
CA GLY A 39 -3.18 -12.12 1.48
C GLY A 39 -4.18 -11.06 1.07
N ARG A 40 -4.48 -10.16 2.01
CA ARG A 40 -5.33 -8.99 1.80
C ARG A 40 -4.80 -7.78 2.57
N ILE A 41 -4.83 -6.61 1.92
CA ILE A 41 -4.55 -5.31 2.54
C ILE A 41 -5.81 -4.42 2.52
N ARG A 42 -6.04 -3.66 3.59
CA ARG A 42 -7.13 -2.67 3.71
C ARG A 42 -6.62 -1.39 4.35
N VAL A 43 -7.17 -0.26 3.95
CA VAL A 43 -6.89 1.05 4.53
C VAL A 43 -8.21 1.71 4.88
N ARG A 44 -8.32 2.23 6.10
CA ARG A 44 -9.47 3.04 6.53
C ARG A 44 -9.03 4.16 7.45
N ASN A 45 -9.74 5.29 7.43
CA ASN A 45 -9.58 6.31 8.46
C ASN A 45 -10.03 5.74 9.82
N HIS A 46 -9.34 6.13 10.88
CA HIS A 46 -9.59 5.64 12.23
C HIS A 46 -9.25 6.72 13.25
N GLY A 47 -10.29 7.38 13.78
CA GLY A 47 -10.14 8.53 14.66
C GLY A 47 -9.38 9.67 13.95
N PRO A 48 -8.43 10.34 14.62
CA PRO A 48 -7.61 11.39 14.01
C PRO A 48 -6.56 10.85 13.02
N GLY A 49 -6.47 9.53 12.83
CA GLY A 49 -5.46 8.90 11.99
C GLY A 49 -6.06 7.93 10.97
N CYS A 50 -5.22 7.00 10.51
CA CYS A 50 -5.60 5.93 9.60
C CYS A 50 -5.11 4.58 10.11
N ARG A 51 -5.81 3.52 9.71
CA ARG A 51 -5.48 2.14 10.04
C ARG A 51 -5.25 1.36 8.76
N PHE A 52 -4.10 0.72 8.69
CA PHE A 52 -3.73 -0.25 7.67
C PHE A 52 -3.85 -1.65 8.27
N GLU A 53 -4.60 -2.53 7.61
CA GLU A 53 -4.76 -3.91 8.03
C GLU A 53 -4.21 -4.83 6.93
N VAL A 54 -3.18 -5.61 7.25
CA VAL A 54 -2.61 -6.63 6.38
C VAL A 54 -2.89 -8.01 6.98
N ARG A 55 -3.41 -8.93 6.16
CA ARG A 55 -3.63 -10.32 6.53
C ARG A 55 -2.91 -11.22 5.54
N LEU A 56 -2.11 -12.14 6.05
CA LEU A 56 -1.39 -13.14 5.27
C LEU A 56 -1.76 -14.54 5.79
N PRO A 57 -1.85 -15.56 4.91
CA PRO A 57 -1.90 -16.95 5.35
C PRO A 57 -0.68 -17.30 6.20
N LEU A 58 -0.86 -18.14 7.22
CA LEU A 58 0.28 -18.74 7.92
C LEU A 58 1.00 -19.69 6.95
N ALA A 59 2.33 -19.71 7.00
CA ALA A 59 3.09 -20.70 6.26
C ALA A 59 2.68 -22.10 6.75
N THR A 60 2.29 -22.96 5.81
CA THR A 60 2.17 -24.39 6.10
C THR A 60 3.59 -24.95 6.10
N GLY A 61 4.07 -25.36 7.27
CA GLY A 61 5.34 -26.08 7.42
C GLY A 61 5.23 -27.53 6.93
#